data_AF-A0A971HMF7-F1
#
_entry.id   AF-A0A971HMF7-F1
#
_cell.length_a   1.000
_cell.length_b   1.000
_cell.length_c   1.000
_cell.angle_alpha   90.00
_cell.angle_beta   90.00
_cell.angle_gamma   90.00
#
_symmetry.space_group_name_H-M   'P 1'
#
loop_
_entity.id
_entity.type
_entity.pdbx_description
1 polymer ?
#
loop_
_entity_poly.entity_id
_entity_poly.type
_entity_poly.pdbx_seq_one_letter_code
_entity_poly.pdbx_strand_id
1 'polypeptide(L)'
;MKHYDLVEWKLFKENLLQDQIYKEMEEHLISCDQCMEAFLALIDDKEIEMAEAIVPEDFTKNVMKNIENIRPIKKNQRKKKTYNDFFIYYAAVASVAIILTASGFFGKMVDSIPQVATSINMEESKLKASTFYDFSKKITERTNRFVKNFNLNRIKED
;
A
#
# COMPACT_ATOMS: atom_id res chain seq x y z
N MET A 1 7.21 -13.98 -0.45
CA MET A 1 5.84 -13.58 -0.07
C MET A 1 5.78 -13.51 1.45
N LYS A 2 4.90 -12.70 2.02
CA LYS A 2 4.78 -12.59 3.48
C LYS A 2 3.93 -13.76 3.98
N HIS A 3 4.44 -14.49 4.98
CA HIS A 3 3.62 -15.41 5.77
C HIS A 3 2.93 -14.60 6.85
N TYR A 4 1.68 -14.95 7.15
CA TYR A 4 0.90 -14.30 8.20
C TYR A 4 1.06 -15.04 9.53
N ASP A 5 1.01 -14.28 10.62
CA ASP A 5 1.15 -14.78 11.98
C ASP A 5 -0.15 -15.43 12.49
N LEU A 6 -0.05 -16.23 13.56
CA LEU A 6 -1.19 -16.90 14.20
C LEU A 6 -2.26 -15.91 14.68
N VAL A 7 -1.85 -14.72 15.14
CA VAL A 7 -2.78 -13.66 15.54
C VAL A 7 -3.59 -13.17 14.34
N GLU A 8 -2.95 -13.00 13.19
CA GLU A 8 -3.61 -12.54 11.96
C GLU A 8 -4.61 -13.59 11.47
N TRP A 9 -4.25 -14.88 11.52
CA TRP A 9 -5.17 -15.97 11.20
C TRP A 9 -6.35 -16.09 12.16
N LYS A 10 -6.15 -15.78 13.45
CA LYS A 10 -7.24 -15.70 14.41
C LYS A 10 -8.20 -14.56 14.07
N LEU A 11 -7.68 -13.39 13.71
CA LEU A 11 -8.52 -12.26 13.25
C LEU A 11 -9.26 -12.59 11.96
N PHE A 12 -8.62 -13.33 11.05
CA PHE A 12 -9.24 -13.84 9.82
C PHE A 12 -10.40 -14.80 10.13
N LYS A 13 -10.18 -15.77 11.03
CA LYS A 13 -11.20 -16.73 11.49
C LYS A 13 -12.43 -16.05 12.11
N GLU A 14 -12.20 -15.02 12.94
CA GLU A 14 -13.26 -14.24 13.59
C GLU A 14 -13.93 -13.20 12.66
N ASN A 15 -13.53 -13.14 11.38
CA ASN A 15 -14.02 -12.20 10.39
C ASN A 15 -13.88 -10.71 10.81
N LEU A 16 -12.79 -10.39 11.51
CA LEU A 16 -12.49 -9.05 12.05
C LEU A 16 -11.57 -8.21 11.15
N LEU A 17 -11.28 -8.69 9.93
CA LEU A 17 -10.40 -8.04 8.97
C LEU A 17 -11.20 -7.22 7.95
N GLN A 18 -10.52 -6.25 7.32
CA GLN A 18 -11.10 -5.53 6.19
C GLN A 18 -11.18 -6.44 4.96
N ASP A 19 -12.23 -6.32 4.15
CA ASP A 19 -12.50 -7.15 2.96
C ASP A 19 -11.30 -7.32 2.02
N GLN A 20 -10.50 -6.27 1.83
CA GLN A 20 -9.31 -6.32 0.98
C GLN A 20 -8.24 -7.27 1.54
N ILE A 21 -7.95 -7.16 2.84
CA ILE A 21 -6.97 -7.99 3.54
C ILE A 21 -7.49 -9.43 3.62
N TYR A 22 -8.79 -9.59 3.86
CA TYR A 22 -9.44 -10.89 3.88
C TYR A 22 -9.22 -11.67 2.57
N LYS A 23 -9.44 -11.03 1.42
CA LYS A 23 -9.22 -11.66 0.10
C LYS A 23 -7.76 -12.00 -0.15
N GLU A 24 -6.83 -11.11 0.23
CA GLU A 24 -5.40 -11.37 0.07
C GLU A 24 -4.95 -12.58 0.91
N MET A 25 -5.47 -12.69 2.12
CA MET A 25 -5.20 -13.82 3.00
C MET A 25 -5.83 -15.13 2.50
N GLU A 26 -7.06 -15.07 1.95
CA GLU A 26 -7.72 -16.20 1.31
C GLU A 26 -6.94 -16.71 0.08
N GLU A 27 -6.51 -15.81 -0.80
CA GLU A 27 -5.66 -16.15 -1.96
C GLU A 27 -4.31 -16.74 -1.51
N HIS A 28 -3.78 -16.29 -0.37
CA HIS A 28 -2.56 -16.83 0.19
C HIS A 28 -2.74 -18.26 0.72
N LEU A 29 -3.85 -18.57 1.41
CA LEU A 29 -4.14 -19.92 1.88
C LEU A 29 -4.16 -20.94 0.73
N ILE A 30 -4.71 -20.57 -0.43
CA ILE A 30 -4.78 -21.45 -1.60
C ILE A 30 -3.40 -21.77 -2.19
N SER A 31 -2.42 -20.87 -2.00
CA SER A 31 -1.11 -20.93 -2.67
C SER A 31 0.06 -21.31 -1.74
N CYS A 32 -0.16 -21.37 -0.42
CA CYS A 32 0.89 -21.54 0.56
C CYS A 32 0.55 -22.63 1.59
N ASP A 33 1.13 -23.82 1.41
CA ASP A 33 0.88 -24.98 2.27
C ASP A 33 1.22 -24.72 3.75
N GLN A 34 2.31 -23.99 4.01
CA GLN A 34 2.73 -23.66 5.39
C GLN A 34 1.70 -22.80 6.13
N CYS A 35 1.10 -21.82 5.44
CA CYS A 35 0.07 -20.99 6.04
C CYS A 35 -1.26 -21.74 6.16
N MET A 36 -1.55 -22.65 5.24
CA MET A 36 -2.69 -23.57 5.35
C MET A 36 -2.59 -24.44 6.61
N GLU A 37 -1.44 -25.09 6.83
CA GLU A 37 -1.22 -25.92 8.01
C GLU A 37 -1.34 -25.11 9.30
N ALA A 38 -0.75 -23.91 9.34
CA ALA A 38 -0.86 -23.01 10.49
C ALA A 38 -2.31 -22.59 10.76
N PHE A 39 -3.10 -22.33 9.72
CA PHE A 39 -4.51 -21.99 9.85
C PHE A 39 -5.35 -23.18 10.34
N LEU A 40 -5.14 -24.37 9.77
CA LEU A 40 -5.85 -25.59 10.18
C LEU A 40 -5.55 -25.96 11.64
N ALA A 41 -4.34 -25.68 12.14
CA ALA A 41 -3.99 -25.87 13.54
C ALA A 41 -4.78 -24.98 14.52
N LEU A 42 -5.50 -23.95 14.04
CA LEU A 42 -6.38 -23.11 14.86
C LEU A 42 -7.80 -23.68 15.01
N ILE A 43 -8.12 -24.77 14.32
CA ILE A 43 -9.41 -25.45 14.43
C ILE A 43 -9.36 -26.34 15.68
N ASP A 44 -10.32 -26.15 16.58
CA ASP A 44 -10.41 -26.95 17.81
C ASP A 44 -11.32 -28.18 17.67
N ASP A 45 -11.19 -29.13 18.59
CA ASP A 45 -11.98 -30.36 18.58
C ASP A 45 -13.49 -30.09 18.69
N LYS A 46 -13.89 -28.98 19.33
CA LYS A 46 -15.31 -28.61 19.46
C LYS A 46 -15.89 -28.16 18.12
N GLU A 47 -15.12 -27.42 17.34
CA GLU A 47 -15.49 -27.02 15.99
C GLU A 47 -15.60 -28.23 15.06
N ILE A 48 -14.73 -29.22 15.24
CA ILE A 48 -14.81 -30.50 14.52
C ILE A 48 -16.11 -31.24 14.89
N GLU A 49 -16.40 -31.41 16.18
CA GLU A 49 -17.64 -32.06 16.66
C GLU A 49 -18.90 -31.32 16.16
N MET A 50 -18.90 -29.98 16.18
CA MET A 50 -20.01 -29.19 15.63
C MET A 50 -20.15 -29.39 14.13
N ALA A 51 -19.05 -29.45 13.38
CA ALA A 51 -19.08 -29.69 11.95
C ALA A 51 -19.62 -31.09 11.62
N GLU A 52 -19.23 -32.13 12.36
CA GLU A 52 -19.75 -33.49 12.20
C GLU A 52 -21.26 -33.58 12.45
N ALA A 53 -21.80 -32.79 13.39
CA ALA A 53 -23.23 -32.72 13.63
C ALA A 53 -24.03 -32.03 12.50
N ILE A 54 -23.38 -31.11 11.77
CA ILE A 54 -24.02 -30.29 10.73
C ILE A 54 -23.84 -30.91 9.33
N VAL A 55 -22.71 -31.56 9.08
CA VAL A 55 -22.32 -32.08 7.77
C VAL A 55 -22.61 -33.59 7.69
N PRO A 56 -23.60 -34.02 6.89
CA PRO A 56 -23.87 -35.45 6.71
C PRO A 56 -22.67 -36.17 6.09
N GLU A 57 -22.46 -37.45 6.43
CA GLU A 57 -21.38 -38.27 5.85
C GLU A 57 -21.42 -38.32 4.30
N ASP A 58 -22.63 -38.31 3.73
CA ASP A 58 -22.86 -38.33 2.28
C ASP A 58 -22.76 -36.93 1.61
N PHE A 59 -22.39 -35.88 2.35
CA PHE A 59 -22.36 -34.50 1.86
C PHE A 59 -21.54 -34.36 0.55
N THR A 60 -20.29 -34.81 0.56
CA THR A 60 -19.39 -34.72 -0.60
C THR A 60 -19.96 -35.44 -1.82
N LYS A 61 -20.52 -36.64 -1.62
CA LYS A 61 -21.13 -37.44 -2.68
C LYS A 61 -22.37 -36.76 -3.26
N ASN A 62 -23.22 -36.20 -2.41
CA ASN A 62 -24.43 -35.50 -2.82
C ASN A 62 -24.08 -34.20 -3.59
N VAL A 63 -23.10 -33.43 -3.11
CA VAL A 63 -22.60 -32.23 -3.80
C VAL A 63 -22.04 -32.59 -5.18
N MET A 64 -21.17 -33.61 -5.28
CA MET A 64 -20.60 -34.04 -6.56
C MET A 64 -21.68 -34.47 -7.56
N LYS A 65 -22.69 -35.23 -7.11
CA LYS A 65 -23.84 -35.61 -7.95
C LYS A 65 -24.65 -34.41 -8.43
N ASN A 66 -24.82 -33.39 -7.57
CA ASN A 66 -25.57 -32.18 -7.93
C ASN A 66 -24.83 -31.29 -8.93
N ILE A 67 -23.49 -31.30 -8.92
CA ILE A 67 -22.68 -30.49 -9.85
C ILE A 67 -22.28 -31.23 -11.13
N GLU A 68 -22.46 -32.55 -11.21
CA GLU A 68 -22.07 -33.40 -12.35
C GLU A 68 -22.65 -32.90 -13.70
N ASN A 69 -23.85 -32.33 -13.68
CA ASN A 69 -24.54 -31.84 -14.88
C ASN A 69 -24.44 -30.32 -15.08
N ILE A 70 -23.69 -29.61 -14.23
CA ILE A 70 -23.48 -28.17 -14.38
C ILE A 70 -22.43 -27.98 -15.48
N ARG A 71 -22.88 -27.50 -16.65
CA ARG A 71 -21.95 -27.10 -17.71
C ARG A 71 -21.10 -25.93 -17.19
N PRO A 72 -19.76 -25.98 -17.32
CA PRO A 72 -18.92 -24.88 -16.93
C PRO A 72 -19.36 -23.63 -17.70
N ILE A 73 -19.61 -22.54 -16.98
CA ILE A 73 -19.89 -21.24 -17.59
C ILE A 73 -18.68 -20.94 -18.47
N LYS A 74 -18.86 -20.97 -19.79
CA LYS A 74 -17.84 -20.51 -20.74
C LYS A 74 -17.54 -19.07 -20.34
N LYS A 75 -16.37 -18.82 -19.74
CA LYS A 75 -15.84 -17.47 -19.59
C LYS A 75 -15.87 -16.88 -21.00
N ASN A 76 -16.75 -15.90 -21.22
CA ASN A 76 -16.72 -15.11 -22.43
C ASN A 76 -15.30 -14.57 -22.50
N GLN A 77 -14.49 -15.13 -23.39
CA GLN A 77 -13.20 -14.57 -23.72
C GLN A 77 -13.52 -13.22 -24.35
N ARG A 78 -13.59 -12.18 -23.50
CA ARG A 78 -13.58 -10.81 -23.95
C ARG A 78 -12.33 -10.71 -24.81
N LYS A 79 -12.53 -10.64 -26.14
CA LYS A 79 -11.45 -10.39 -27.09
C LYS A 79 -10.67 -9.21 -26.51
N LYS A 80 -9.42 -9.43 -26.11
CA LYS A 80 -8.56 -8.36 -25.59
C LYS A 80 -8.56 -7.27 -26.66
N LYS A 81 -9.19 -6.13 -26.37
CA LYS A 81 -9.09 -4.95 -27.23
C LYS A 81 -7.61 -4.56 -27.23
N THR A 82 -7.10 -4.47 -28.44
CA THR A 82 -5.71 -4.35 -28.85
C THR A 82 -4.99 -3.22 -28.13
N TYR A 83 -3.73 -3.45 -27.76
CA TYR A 83 -2.75 -2.54 -27.14
C TYR A 83 -2.47 -1.22 -27.92
N ASN A 84 -3.29 -0.86 -28.91
CA ASN A 84 -3.06 0.23 -29.84
C ASN A 84 -3.46 1.60 -29.26
N ASP A 85 -4.42 1.63 -28.32
CA ASP A 85 -4.92 2.89 -27.75
C ASP A 85 -3.80 3.61 -26.96
N PHE A 86 -3.03 2.90 -26.15
CA PHE A 86 -1.94 3.50 -25.36
C PHE A 86 -0.83 4.14 -26.20
N PHE A 87 -0.47 3.54 -27.34
CA PHE A 87 0.53 4.11 -28.25
C PHE A 87 0.04 5.41 -28.89
N ILE A 88 -1.24 5.48 -29.27
CA ILE A 88 -1.84 6.68 -29.86
C ILE A 88 -1.88 7.81 -28.82
N TYR A 89 -2.31 7.53 -27.59
CA TYR A 89 -2.30 8.51 -26.51
C TYR A 89 -0.89 9.00 -26.20
N TYR A 90 0.09 8.09 -26.12
CA TYR A 90 1.48 8.46 -25.86
C TYR A 90 2.09 9.31 -26.99
N ALA A 91 1.81 8.96 -28.26
CA ALA A 91 2.26 9.74 -29.41
C ALA A 91 1.65 11.16 -29.42
N ALA A 92 0.37 11.30 -29.06
CA ALA A 92 -0.28 12.61 -28.95
C ALA A 92 0.37 13.46 -27.86
N VAL A 93 0.59 12.91 -26.66
CA VAL A 93 1.23 13.65 -25.55
C VAL A 93 2.69 14.00 -25.89
N ALA A 94 3.45 13.06 -26.44
CA ALA A 94 4.85 13.27 -26.80
C ALA A 94 5.00 14.35 -27.90
N SER A 95 4.11 14.38 -28.89
CA SER A 95 4.15 15.40 -29.93
C SER A 95 3.92 16.81 -29.37
N VAL A 96 2.96 16.98 -28.45
CA VAL A 96 2.74 18.25 -27.75
C VAL A 96 3.98 18.68 -26.96
N ALA A 97 4.59 17.76 -26.21
CA ALA A 97 5.79 18.06 -25.43
C ALA A 97 6.98 18.48 -26.32
N ILE A 98 7.21 17.78 -27.44
CA ILE A 98 8.25 18.13 -28.42
C ILE A 98 7.98 19.50 -29.03
N ILE A 99 6.75 19.79 -29.46
CA ILE A 99 6.38 21.09 -30.05
C ILE A 99 6.59 22.22 -29.04
N LEU A 100 6.16 22.06 -27.79
CA LEU A 100 6.34 23.08 -26.74
C LEU A 100 7.82 23.31 -26.42
N THR A 101 8.63 22.26 -26.46
CA THR A 101 10.08 22.35 -26.21
C THR A 101 10.81 22.99 -27.38
N ALA A 102 10.54 22.53 -28.61
CA ALA A 102 11.16 23.02 -29.84
C ALA A 102 10.76 24.48 -30.16
N SER A 103 9.54 24.90 -29.80
CA SER A 103 9.08 26.28 -29.94
C SER A 103 9.69 27.25 -28.91
N GLY A 104 10.43 26.74 -27.91
CA GLY A 104 11.02 27.55 -26.85
C GLY A 104 9.99 28.17 -25.90
N PHE A 105 8.77 27.60 -25.82
CA PHE A 105 7.66 28.13 -25.00
C PHE A 105 8.05 28.24 -23.52
N PHE A 106 8.76 27.24 -22.99
CA PHE A 106 9.27 27.26 -21.61
C PHE A 106 10.33 28.34 -21.38
N GLY A 107 11.15 28.65 -22.40
CA GLY A 107 12.11 29.75 -22.34
C GLY A 107 11.41 31.10 -22.17
N LYS A 108 10.35 31.34 -22.94
CA LYS A 108 9.56 32.59 -22.85
C LYS A 108 8.87 32.78 -21.49
N MET A 109 8.46 31.68 -20.84
CA MET A 109 7.90 31.74 -19.48
C MET A 109 8.97 32.12 -18.45
N VAL A 110 10.18 31.55 -18.56
CA VAL A 110 11.33 31.88 -17.71
C VAL A 110 11.78 33.32 -17.91
N ASP A 111 11.79 33.80 -19.15
CA ASP A 111 12.13 35.19 -19.49
C ASP A 111 11.05 36.20 -19.04
N SER A 112 9.85 35.74 -18.70
CA SER A 112 8.77 36.55 -18.14
C SER A 112 8.82 36.63 -16.60
N ILE A 113 9.63 35.80 -15.94
CA ILE A 113 9.85 35.82 -14.47
C ILE A 113 10.37 37.19 -13.97
N PRO A 114 11.27 37.92 -14.66
CA PRO A 114 11.74 39.22 -14.19
C PRO A 114 10.64 40.26 -14.03
N GLN A 115 9.54 40.17 -14.79
CA GLN A 115 8.42 41.13 -14.72
C GLN A 115 7.43 40.82 -13.59
N VAL A 116 7.42 39.59 -13.07
CA VAL A 116 6.61 39.20 -11.91
C VAL A 116 7.44 39.22 -10.62
N ALA A 117 8.76 39.01 -10.71
CA ALA A 117 9.66 39.13 -9.57
C ALA A 117 9.83 40.60 -9.11
N THR A 118 9.73 41.59 -10.00
CA THR A 118 9.75 43.01 -9.60
C THR A 118 8.52 43.44 -8.81
N SER A 119 7.39 42.72 -8.91
CA SER A 119 6.19 42.97 -8.08
C SER A 119 6.11 42.12 -6.80
N ILE A 120 7.06 41.21 -6.55
CA ILE A 120 7.06 40.32 -5.36
C ILE A 120 8.30 40.53 -4.45
N ASN A 121 9.29 41.32 -4.86
CA ASN A 121 10.58 41.45 -4.15
C ASN A 121 10.66 42.47 -2.99
N MET A 122 9.55 42.89 -2.41
CA MET A 122 9.54 43.53 -1.08
C MET A 122 8.47 42.83 -0.26
N GLU A 123 8.84 41.86 0.58
CA GLU A 123 8.27 41.58 1.93
C GLU A 123 8.37 40.11 2.41
N GLU A 124 8.50 39.10 1.54
CA GLU A 124 8.33 37.68 2.02
C GLU A 124 9.62 36.90 2.39
N SER A 125 10.82 37.33 2.00
CA SER A 125 12.06 36.52 2.20
C SER A 125 12.70 36.63 3.59
N LYS A 126 12.37 37.67 4.37
CA LYS A 126 12.99 37.90 5.70
C LYS A 126 12.32 37.14 6.86
N LEU A 127 11.05 36.73 6.72
CA LEU A 127 10.26 36.16 7.81
C LEU A 127 10.36 34.63 7.93
N LYS A 128 10.54 33.90 6.82
CA LYS A 128 10.66 32.42 6.84
C LYS A 128 12.08 31.94 7.16
N ALA A 129 13.12 32.68 6.75
CA ALA A 129 14.51 32.27 6.96
C ALA A 129 14.94 32.34 8.44
N SER A 130 14.56 33.39 9.17
CA SER A 130 14.87 33.55 10.60
C SER A 130 14.18 32.49 11.45
N THR A 131 12.90 32.20 11.16
CA THR A 131 12.13 31.19 11.90
C THR A 131 12.73 29.79 11.77
N PHE A 132 13.20 29.41 10.59
CA PHE A 132 13.82 28.09 10.37
C PHE A 132 15.21 27.99 11.01
N TYR A 133 16.00 29.08 10.96
CA TYR A 133 17.30 29.17 11.62
C TYR A 133 17.18 29.09 13.15
N ASP A 134 16.23 29.82 13.73
CA ASP A 134 15.99 29.82 15.19
C ASP A 134 15.47 28.47 15.69
N PHE A 135 14.62 27.79 14.91
CA PHE A 135 14.18 26.43 15.22
C PHE A 135 15.34 25.44 15.21
N SER A 136 16.18 25.47 14.16
CA SER A 136 17.38 24.61 14.05
C SER A 136 18.37 24.85 15.20
N LYS A 137 18.59 26.12 15.56
CA LYS A 137 19.42 26.51 16.70
C LYS A 137 18.85 25.96 18.01
N LYS A 138 17.53 26.07 18.23
CA LYS A 138 16.86 25.58 19.44
C LYS A 138 16.91 24.05 19.56
N ILE A 139 16.81 23.31 18.45
CA ILE A 139 17.02 21.86 18.42
C ILE A 139 18.45 21.54 18.84
N THR A 140 19.43 22.18 18.21
CA THR A 140 20.86 21.94 18.47
C THR A 140 21.22 22.20 19.93
N GLU A 141 20.73 23.30 20.51
CA GLU A 141 20.94 23.62 21.93
C GLU A 141 20.27 22.63 22.88
N ARG A 142 19.09 22.09 22.53
CA ARG A 142 18.43 21.04 23.32
C ARG A 142 19.20 19.73 23.25
N THR A 143 19.66 19.33 22.06
CA THR A 143 20.47 18.12 21.88
C THR A 143 21.79 18.23 22.62
N ASN A 144 22.49 19.37 22.56
CA ASN A 144 23.75 19.57 23.28
C ASN A 144 23.55 19.50 24.80
N ARG A 145 22.45 20.07 25.34
CA ARG A 145 22.10 19.92 26.76
C ARG A 145 21.80 18.47 27.13
N PHE A 146 21.03 17.76 26.30
CA PHE A 146 20.71 16.36 26.53
C PHE A 146 21.99 15.51 26.58
N VAL A 147 22.90 15.64 25.60
CA VAL A 147 24.17 14.90 25.56
C VAL A 147 25.04 15.19 26.78
N LYS A 148 25.14 16.46 27.21
CA LYS A 148 25.88 16.82 28.43
C LYS A 148 25.26 16.18 29.67
N ASN A 149 23.93 16.25 29.83
CA ASN A 149 23.24 15.66 30.98
C ASN A 149 23.32 14.13 30.97
N PHE A 150 23.25 13.50 29.80
CA PHE A 150 23.36 12.05 29.64
C PHE A 150 24.76 11.54 30.03
N ASN A 151 25.81 12.25 29.61
CA ASN A 151 27.17 11.92 30.04
C ASN A 151 27.42 12.22 31.53
N LEU A 152 26.84 13.28 32.09
CA LEU A 152 27.00 13.61 33.52
C LEU A 152 26.27 12.61 34.44
N ASN A 153 25.12 12.07 34.04
CA ASN A 153 24.44 11.04 34.83
C ASN A 153 25.16 9.68 34.77
N ARG A 154 25.90 9.38 33.70
CA ARG A 154 26.70 8.16 33.60
C ARG A 154 27.97 8.15 34.45
N ILE A 155 28.41 9.30 34.98
CA ILE A 155 29.64 9.43 35.81
C ILE A 155 29.30 9.43 37.32
N LYS A 156 28.02 9.47 37.69
CA LYS A 156 27.57 9.53 39.10
C LYS A 156 27.06 8.20 39.67
N GLU A 157 27.17 7.10 38.93
CA GLU A 157 26.79 5.74 39.37
C GLU A 157 28.00 4.81 39.56
N ASP A 158 29.12 5.36 40.06
CA ASP A 158 30.21 4.59 40.70
C ASP A 158 30.57 5.24 42.05
#